data_AF-A0A2L2YJX5-F1
#
_entry.id   AF-A0A2L2YJX5-F1
#
_cell.length_a   1.000
_cell.length_b   1.000
_cell.length_c   1.000
_cell.angle_alpha   90.00
_cell.angle_beta   90.00
_cell.angle_gamma   90.00
#
_symmetry.space_group_name_H-M   'P 1'
#
loop_
_entity.id
_entity.type
_entity.pdbx_description
1 polymer ?
#
loop_
_entity_poly.entity_id
_entity_poly.type
_entity_poly.pdbx_seq_one_letter_code
_entity_poly.pdbx_strand_id
1 'polypeptide(L)'
;SEFEGHGQPSVFIAVAGRSYGLGPVTSGNSIAPVINCPPFSSNWASDDIWSSLRLPSGLGCTTILLPDGAAIAAAQILALIDHVIWSRLRVRQLNVCVAMLQTDKD
;
A
#
# COMPACT_ATOMS: atom_id res chain seq x y z
N SER A 1 -19.07 5.71 -7.82
CA SER A 1 -18.05 6.40 -7.03
C SER A 1 -18.54 6.59 -5.59
N GLU A 2 -19.02 5.52 -4.94
CA GLU A 2 -19.56 5.60 -3.57
C GLU A 2 -18.49 6.14 -2.61
N PHE A 3 -17.28 5.56 -2.62
CA PHE A 3 -16.18 6.00 -1.76
C PHE A 3 -15.64 7.41 -2.05
N GLU A 4 -15.71 7.90 -3.29
CA GLU A 4 -15.23 9.26 -3.62
C GLU A 4 -16.28 10.34 -3.32
N GLY A 5 -17.57 9.98 -3.29
CA GLY A 5 -18.67 10.92 -3.11
C GLY A 5 -18.91 11.35 -1.66
N HIS A 6 -18.30 10.69 -0.68
CA HIS A 6 -18.55 10.94 0.76
C HIS A 6 -17.60 11.96 1.41
N GLY A 7 -16.63 12.51 0.67
CA GLY A 7 -15.70 13.53 1.18
C GLY A 7 -14.70 13.02 2.23
N GLN A 8 -14.61 11.70 2.43
CA GLN A 8 -13.69 11.10 3.38
C GLN A 8 -12.36 10.75 2.69
N PRO A 9 -11.21 11.16 3.25
CA PRO A 9 -9.90 10.77 2.73
C PRO A 9 -9.77 9.25 2.66
N SER A 10 -9.47 8.75 1.47
CA SER A 10 -9.48 7.32 1.17
C SER A 10 -8.20 6.92 0.45
N VAL A 11 -7.73 5.70 0.73
CA VAL A 11 -6.62 5.06 0.01
C VAL A 11 -7.13 3.69 -0.45
N PHE A 12 -7.00 3.39 -1.73
CA PHE A 12 -7.43 2.12 -2.29
C PHE A 12 -6.30 1.11 -2.27
N ILE A 13 -6.56 -0.08 -1.72
CA ILE A 13 -5.64 -1.21 -1.80
C ILE A 13 -6.22 -2.22 -2.80
N ALA A 14 -5.59 -2.33 -3.96
CA ALA A 14 -6.01 -3.23 -5.02
C ALA A 14 -5.36 -4.61 -4.82
N VAL A 15 -6.17 -5.62 -4.53
CA VAL A 15 -5.76 -7.02 -4.42
C VAL A 15 -6.36 -7.78 -5.60
N ALA A 16 -5.53 -8.12 -6.58
CA ALA A 16 -5.94 -8.90 -7.76
C ALA A 16 -4.94 -10.02 -8.00
N GLY A 17 -5.39 -11.19 -8.45
CA GLY A 17 -4.52 -12.32 -8.82
C GLY A 17 -4.36 -12.44 -10.34
N ARG A 18 -3.23 -13.00 -10.80
CA ARG A 18 -2.89 -13.37 -12.20
C ARG A 18 -2.78 -12.22 -13.21
N SER A 19 -3.77 -11.33 -13.27
CA SER A 19 -3.76 -10.15 -14.13
C SER A 19 -4.06 -8.93 -13.27
N TYR A 20 -3.01 -8.19 -12.90
CA TYR A 20 -3.09 -7.09 -11.96
C TYR A 20 -3.68 -5.81 -12.57
N GLY A 21 -4.67 -5.92 -13.46
CA GLY A 21 -5.33 -4.79 -14.13
C GLY A 21 -6.23 -3.95 -13.22
N LEU A 22 -6.67 -4.48 -12.07
CA LEU A 22 -7.53 -3.76 -11.14
C LEU A 22 -6.87 -2.47 -10.60
N GLY A 23 -5.59 -2.56 -10.24
CA GLY A 23 -4.80 -1.44 -9.75
C GLY A 23 -4.65 -0.30 -10.76
N PRO A 24 -4.13 -0.57 -11.96
CA PRO A 24 -4.04 0.39 -13.06
C PRO A 24 -5.38 1.02 -13.42
N VAL A 25 -6.45 0.22 -13.54
CA VAL A 25 -7.79 0.73 -13.87
C VAL A 25 -8.29 1.65 -12.77
N THR A 26 -8.13 1.27 -11.49
CA THR A 26 -8.53 2.12 -10.36
C THR A 26 -7.70 3.41 -10.35
N SER A 27 -6.38 3.32 -10.53
CA SER A 27 -5.48 4.48 -10.57
C SER A 27 -5.75 5.43 -11.72
N GLY A 28 -6.26 4.94 -12.85
CA GLY A 28 -6.58 5.77 -14.01
C GLY A 28 -7.92 6.49 -13.88
N ASN A 29 -8.78 6.05 -12.96
CA ASN A 29 -10.15 6.56 -12.82
C ASN A 29 -10.43 7.23 -11.46
N SER A 30 -9.49 7.18 -10.52
CA SER A 30 -9.62 7.77 -9.18
C SER A 30 -8.49 8.77 -8.92
N ILE A 31 -8.82 9.86 -8.23
CA ILE A 31 -7.83 10.83 -7.72
C ILE A 31 -7.19 10.36 -6.41
N ALA A 32 -7.82 9.41 -5.72
CA ALA A 32 -7.31 8.86 -4.48
C ALA A 32 -6.09 7.94 -4.76
N PRO A 33 -5.11 7.88 -3.83
CA PRO A 33 -3.95 7.01 -3.98
C PRO A 33 -4.36 5.53 -4.08
N VAL A 34 -3.68 4.80 -4.96
CA VAL A 34 -3.90 3.36 -5.17
C VAL A 34 -2.61 2.58 -4.89
N ILE A 35 -2.72 1.54 -4.07
CA ILE A 35 -1.64 0.63 -3.69
C ILE A 35 -1.99 -0.77 -4.18
N ASN A 36 -1.19 -1.32 -5.08
CA ASN A 36 -1.31 -2.70 -5.52
C ASN A 36 -0.69 -3.60 -4.45
N CYS A 37 -1.47 -4.56 -3.93
CA CYS A 37 -1.01 -5.60 -3.02
C CYS A 37 -1.40 -6.98 -3.57
N PRO A 38 -0.69 -7.46 -4.60
CA PRO A 38 -1.03 -8.73 -5.23
C PRO A 38 -0.88 -9.90 -4.24
N PRO A 39 -1.78 -10.89 -4.25
CA PRO A 39 -1.65 -12.09 -3.44
C PRO A 39 -0.49 -12.92 -3.98
N PHE A 40 0.50 -13.19 -3.13
CA PHE A 40 1.71 -13.88 -3.53
C PHE A 40 1.45 -15.40 -3.63
N SER A 41 1.33 -15.93 -4.86
CA SER A 41 1.29 -17.39 -5.11
C SER A 41 2.58 -17.84 -5.81
N SER A 42 3.27 -18.82 -5.24
CA SER A 42 4.64 -19.24 -5.59
C SER A 42 4.87 -19.62 -7.05
N ASN A 43 3.82 -20.02 -7.78
CA ASN A 43 3.98 -20.63 -9.10
C ASN A 43 4.10 -19.60 -10.25
N TRP A 44 3.64 -18.36 -10.05
CA TRP A 44 3.64 -17.31 -11.10
C TRP A 44 4.03 -15.91 -10.60
N ALA A 45 4.40 -15.77 -9.32
CA ALA A 45 4.64 -14.47 -8.69
C ALA A 45 5.73 -13.63 -9.39
N SER A 46 6.77 -14.26 -9.93
CA SER A 46 7.87 -13.57 -10.62
C SER A 46 7.47 -12.94 -11.95
N ASP A 47 6.51 -13.56 -12.63
CA ASP A 47 6.05 -13.09 -13.95
C ASP A 47 4.92 -12.08 -13.76
N ASP A 48 4.00 -12.37 -12.82
CA ASP A 48 2.82 -11.55 -12.58
C ASP A 48 3.20 -10.16 -12.03
N ILE A 49 4.24 -10.04 -11.17
CA ILE A 49 4.64 -8.77 -10.52
C ILE A 49 4.91 -7.64 -11.52
N TRP A 50 5.44 -7.97 -12.70
CA TRP A 50 5.73 -6.99 -13.73
C TRP A 50 4.48 -6.26 -14.22
N SER A 51 3.32 -6.90 -14.17
CA SER A 51 2.05 -6.26 -14.55
C SER A 51 1.58 -5.18 -13.57
N SER A 52 2.06 -5.20 -12.32
CA SER A 52 1.84 -4.11 -11.34
C SER A 52 2.90 -3.01 -11.44
N LEU A 53 4.11 -3.33 -11.90
CA LEU A 53 5.24 -2.39 -11.98
C LEU A 53 5.33 -1.64 -13.31
N ARG A 54 5.01 -2.30 -14.43
CA ARG A 54 5.08 -1.73 -15.78
C ARG A 54 3.73 -1.15 -16.16
N LEU A 55 3.58 0.14 -15.90
CA LEU A 55 2.36 0.88 -16.16
C LEU A 55 2.54 1.82 -17.37
N PRO A 56 1.48 2.08 -18.15
CA PRO A 56 1.48 3.19 -19.11
C PRO A 56 1.67 4.54 -18.39
N SER A 57 2.12 5.55 -19.13
CA SER A 57 2.24 6.92 -18.62
C SER A 57 0.89 7.46 -18.15
N GLY A 58 0.92 8.26 -17.07
CA GLY A 58 -0.28 8.84 -16.46
C GLY A 58 -0.92 8.00 -15.36
N LEU A 59 -0.39 6.82 -15.06
CA LEU A 59 -0.80 6.01 -13.91
C LEU A 59 0.23 6.11 -12.77
N GLY A 60 -0.27 6.23 -11.54
CA GLY A 60 0.55 6.51 -10.35
C GLY A 60 0.39 5.49 -9.23
N CYS A 61 -0.18 4.30 -9.49
CA CYS A 61 -0.30 3.29 -8.44
C CYS A 61 1.07 2.76 -8.01
N THR A 62 1.20 2.57 -6.70
CA THR A 62 2.39 1.97 -6.08
C THR A 62 2.18 0.47 -5.88
N THR A 63 3.24 -0.30 -5.66
CA THR A 63 3.15 -1.75 -5.44
C THR A 63 3.87 -2.15 -4.16
N ILE A 64 3.18 -2.89 -3.29
CA ILE A 64 3.73 -3.46 -2.05
C ILE A 64 3.32 -4.93 -1.97
N LEU A 65 4.27 -5.83 -1.77
CA LEU A 65 4.02 -7.27 -1.84
C LEU A 65 3.42 -7.86 -0.57
N LEU A 66 3.69 -7.24 0.58
CA LEU A 66 3.24 -7.74 1.88
C LEU A 66 1.99 -6.96 2.34
N PRO A 67 0.93 -7.65 2.81
CA PRO A 67 -0.31 -6.99 3.22
C PRO A 67 -0.08 -6.00 4.38
N ASP A 68 0.76 -6.36 5.35
CA ASP A 68 1.11 -5.48 6.47
C ASP A 68 1.81 -4.20 5.97
N GLY A 69 2.68 -4.33 4.97
CA GLY A 69 3.34 -3.19 4.33
C GLY A 69 2.34 -2.28 3.61
N ALA A 70 1.36 -2.85 2.91
CA ALA A 70 0.31 -2.09 2.23
C ALA A 70 -0.54 -1.30 3.22
N ALA A 71 -0.90 -1.90 4.35
CA ALA A 71 -1.62 -1.21 5.42
C ALA A 71 -0.79 -0.08 6.06
N ILE A 72 0.50 -0.29 6.29
CA ILE A 72 1.40 0.74 6.82
C ILE A 72 1.55 1.91 5.83
N ALA A 73 1.68 1.62 4.54
CA ALA A 73 1.79 2.66 3.51
C ALA A 73 0.50 3.49 3.40
N ALA A 74 -0.66 2.83 3.43
CA ALA A 74 -1.95 3.53 3.49
C ALA A 74 -2.05 4.41 4.76
N ALA A 75 -1.63 3.90 5.91
CA ALA A 75 -1.59 4.67 7.15
C ALA A 75 -0.62 5.85 7.06
N GLN A 76 0.54 5.69 6.42
CA GLN A 76 1.51 6.78 6.22
C GLN A 76 0.95 7.91 5.35
N ILE A 77 0.19 7.57 4.32
CA ILE A 77 -0.51 8.56 3.47
C ILE A 77 -1.53 9.33 4.32
N LEU A 78 -2.36 8.63 5.08
CA LEU A 78 -3.38 9.26 5.93
C LEU A 78 -2.77 10.05 7.11
N ALA A 79 -1.60 9.65 7.60
CA ALA A 79 -0.88 10.34 8.66
C ALA A 79 -0.42 11.75 8.28
N LEU A 80 -0.37 12.10 6.99
CA LEU A 80 -0.07 13.46 6.55
C LEU A 80 -1.16 14.47 6.96
N ILE A 81 -2.39 13.99 7.16
CA ILE A 81 -3.55 14.82 7.52
C ILE A 81 -4.14 14.46 8.89
N ASP A 82 -3.76 13.32 9.47
CA ASP A 82 -4.24 12.86 10.78
C ASP A 82 -3.07 12.63 11.75
N HIS A 83 -2.98 13.50 12.77
CA HIS A 83 -1.94 13.45 13.80
C HIS A 83 -2.04 12.24 14.75
N VAL A 84 -3.23 11.63 14.89
CA VAL A 84 -3.44 10.42 15.69
C VAL A 84 -2.84 9.23 14.96
N ILE A 85 -3.05 9.12 13.64
CA ILE A 85 -2.42 8.08 12.83
C ILE A 85 -0.89 8.29 12.82
N TRP A 86 -0.44 9.53 12.63
CA TRP A 86 0.98 9.87 12.64
C TRP A 86 1.67 9.47 13.96
N SER A 87 1.09 9.82 15.10
CA SER A 87 1.67 9.50 16.41
C SER A 87 1.77 7.99 16.65
N ARG A 88 0.74 7.22 16.27
CA ARG A 88 0.77 5.74 16.33
C ARG A 88 1.87 5.14 15.46
N LEU A 89 2.04 5.65 14.24
CA LEU A 89 3.13 5.20 13.35
C LEU A 89 4.51 5.54 13.95
N ARG A 90 4.66 6.73 14.54
CA ARG A 90 5.93 7.15 15.15
C ARG A 90 6.30 6.28 16.35
N VAL A 91 5.34 5.97 17.23
CA VAL A 91 5.54 5.05 18.35
C VAL A 91 5.89 3.66 17.87
N ARG A 92 5.21 3.16 16.83
CA ARG A 92 5.51 1.84 16.24
C ARG A 92 6.94 1.77 15.71
N GLN A 93 7.41 2.79 14.98
CA GLN A 93 8.79 2.85 14.49
C GLN A 93 9.82 2.83 15.63
N LEU A 94 9.56 3.59 16.70
CA LEU A 94 10.41 3.60 17.89
C LEU A 94 10.47 2.23 18.54
N ASN A 95 9.32 1.58 18.75
CA ASN A 95 9.26 0.26 19.37
C ASN A 95 10.02 -0.80 18.56
N VAL A 96 9.94 -0.77 17.23
CA VAL A 96 10.70 -1.68 16.36
C VAL A 96 12.20 -1.43 16.51
N CYS A 97 12.64 -0.17 16.53
CA CYS A 97 14.05 0.18 16.76
C CYS A 97 14.54 -0.32 18.13
N VAL A 98 13.76 -0.08 19.20
CA VAL A 98 14.10 -0.56 20.55
C VAL A 98 14.18 -2.08 20.59
N ALA A 99 13.24 -2.79 19.97
CA ALA A 99 13.26 -4.24 19.91
C ALA A 99 14.51 -4.78 19.21
N MET A 100 14.90 -4.20 18.06
CA MET A 100 16.14 -4.58 17.37
C MET A 100 17.38 -4.35 18.25
N LEU A 101 17.47 -3.21 18.93
CA LEU A 101 18.57 -2.92 19.85
C LEU A 101 18.61 -3.82 21.08
N GLN A 102 17.50 -4.42 21.48
CA GLN A 102 17.44 -5.42 22.55
C GLN A 102 17.92 -6.77 22.03
N THR A 103 17.47 -7.18 20.85
CA THR A 103 17.93 -8.42 20.21
C THR A 103 19.44 -8.41 19.94
N ASP A 104 20.04 -7.26 19.63
CA ASP A 104 21.49 -7.13 19.43
C ASP A 104 22.32 -7.23 20.72
N LYS A 105 21.69 -7.12 21.90
CA LYS A 105 22.38 -7.21 23.20
C LYS A 105 22.46 -8.62 23.75
N ASP A 106 21.59 -9.52 23.29
CA ASP A 106 21.50 -10.92 23.68
C ASP A 106 22.39 -11.80 22.79
#